data_AF-A0A353PJE3-F1
#
_entry.id   AF-A0A353PJE3-F1
#
_cell.length_a   1.000
_cell.length_b   1.000
_cell.length_c   1.000
_cell.angle_alpha   90.00
_cell.angle_beta   90.00
_cell.angle_gamma   90.00
#
_symmetry.space_group_name_H-M   'P 1'
#
loop_
_entity.id
_entity.type
_entity.pdbx_description
1 polymer ?
#
loop_
_entity_poly.entity_id
_entity_poly.type
_entity_poly.pdbx_seq_one_letter_code
_entity_poly.pdbx_strand_id
1 'polypeptide(L)' 'MKIAILKALVVAAYLGMLYMNYLANARPLNNRMTGEVSDAYPTLFTPTGLTFSIWGIIYVMLGIYVG' A
#
# COMPACT_ATOMS: atom_id res chain seq x y z
N MET A 1 14.48 -22.05 -14.98
CA MET A 1 13.12 -22.31 -14.44
C MET A 1 12.87 -21.68 -13.06
N LYS A 2 13.71 -21.92 -12.05
CA LYS A 2 13.53 -21.35 -10.69
C LYS A 2 13.43 -19.81 -10.63
N ILE A 3 14.27 -19.09 -11.37
CA ILE A 3 14.29 -17.61 -11.36
C ILE A 3 13.01 -17.01 -11.95
N ALA A 4 12.46 -17.61 -13.02
CA ALA A 4 11.22 -17.13 -13.64
C ALA A 4 10.02 -17.26 -12.70
N ILE A 5 9.93 -18.37 -11.97
CA ILE A 5 8.90 -18.60 -10.95
C ILE A 5 9.03 -17.57 -9.83
N LEU A 6 10.25 -17.32 -9.34
CA LEU A 6 10.49 -16.32 -8.30
C LEU A 6 10.05 -14.92 -8.75
N LYS A 7 10.42 -14.51 -9.97
CA LYS A 7 10.00 -13.21 -10.53
C LYS A 7 8.48 -13.09 -10.61
N ALA A 8 7.80 -14.12 -11.11
CA ALA A 8 6.33 -14.15 -11.19
C ALA A 8 5.67 -14.02 -9.80
N LEU A 9 6.23 -14.68 -8.78
CA LEU A 9 5.73 -14.57 -7.40
C LEU A 9 5.94 -13.16 -6.82
N VAL A 10 7.07 -12.52 -7.08
CA VAL A 10 7.33 -11.13 -6.63
C VAL A 10 6.34 -10.17 -7.28
N VAL A 11 6.11 -10.28 -8.59
CA VAL A 11 5.11 -9.47 -9.30
C VAL A 11 3.71 -9.71 -8.73
N ALA A 12 3.32 -10.98 -8.53
CA ALA A 12 2.02 -11.32 -7.94
C ALA A 12 1.84 -10.76 -6.52
N ALA A 13 2.87 -10.85 -5.69
CA ALA A 13 2.87 -10.29 -4.34
C ALA A 13 2.76 -8.76 -4.35
N TYR A 14 3.48 -8.08 -5.25
CA TYR A 14 3.39 -6.64 -5.46
C TYR A 14 1.98 -6.20 -5.87
N LEU A 15 1.38 -6.89 -6.85
CA LEU A 15 0.01 -6.61 -7.29
C LEU A 15 -1.02 -6.88 -6.18
N GLY A 16 -0.84 -7.98 -5.43
CA GLY A 16 -1.68 -8.29 -4.27
C GLY A 16 -1.59 -7.22 -3.18
N MET A 17 -0.40 -6.69 -2.93
CA MET A 17 -0.18 -5.58 -1.99
C MET A 17 -0.91 -4.31 -2.45
N LEU A 18 -0.78 -3.92 -3.73
CA LEU A 18 -1.52 -2.77 -4.28
C LEU A 18 -3.03 -2.97 -4.17
N TYR A 19 -3.51 -4.17 -4.48
CA TYR A 19 -4.94 -4.48 -4.42
C TYR A 19 -5.49 -4.35 -3.00
N MET A 20 -4.77 -4.86 -1.99
CA MET A 20 -5.18 -4.71 -0.59
C MET A 20 -5.15 -3.25 -0.12
N ASN A 21 -4.14 -2.48 -0.54
CA ASN A 21 -4.08 -1.06 -0.21
C ASN A 21 -5.20 -0.25 -0.88
N TYR A 22 -5.50 -0.55 -2.15
CA TYR A 22 -6.66 0.02 -2.84
C TYR A 22 -7.94 -0.34 -2.10
N LEU A 23 -8.12 -1.60 -1.69
CA LEU A 23 -9.30 -2.04 -0.96
C LEU A 23 -9.43 -1.26 0.36
N ALA A 24 -8.36 -1.16 1.16
CA ALA A 24 -8.37 -0.43 2.42
C ALA A 24 -8.79 1.06 2.31
N ASN A 25 -8.54 1.69 1.17
CA ASN A 25 -8.84 3.11 0.96
C ASN A 25 -10.12 3.36 0.13
N ALA A 26 -10.45 2.51 -0.84
CA ALA A 26 -11.61 2.66 -1.72
C ALA A 26 -12.84 1.89 -1.22
N ARG A 27 -12.66 0.76 -0.56
CA ARG A 27 -13.72 -0.01 0.12
C ARG A 27 -13.31 -0.26 1.56
N PRO A 28 -13.52 0.73 2.45
CA PRO A 28 -13.00 0.75 3.80
C PRO A 28 -13.14 -0.63 4.46
N LEU A 29 -12.01 -1.29 4.65
CA LEU A 29 -11.97 -2.57 5.35
C LEU A 29 -12.49 -2.31 6.76
N ASN A 30 -13.53 -3.02 7.16
CA ASN A 30 -14.20 -2.79 8.46
C ASN A 30 -14.83 -1.38 8.61
N ASN A 31 -15.35 -0.80 7.52
CA ASN A 31 -16.00 0.53 7.49
C ASN A 31 -15.10 1.69 7.98
N ARG A 32 -13.78 1.53 7.95
CA ARG A 32 -12.83 2.58 8.34
C ARG A 32 -11.71 2.69 7.31
N MET A 33 -11.42 3.90 6.89
CA MET A 33 -10.29 4.22 6.03
C MET A 33 -8.99 4.20 6.85
N THR A 34 -7.87 3.95 6.18
CA THR A 34 -6.53 3.97 6.79
C THR A 34 -6.25 5.27 7.56
N GLY A 35 -6.67 6.41 6.99
CA GLY A 35 -6.55 7.72 7.64
C GLY A 35 -7.38 7.83 8.92
N GLU A 36 -8.63 7.36 8.91
CA GLU A 36 -9.52 7.38 10.08
C GLU A 36 -9.06 6.46 11.21
N VAL A 37 -8.30 5.41 10.89
CA VAL A 37 -7.63 4.58 11.89
C VAL A 37 -6.46 5.34 12.51
N SER A 38 -5.66 6.03 11.70
CA SER A 38 -4.56 6.89 12.18
C SER A 38 -5.07 8.04 13.06
N ASP A 39 -6.16 8.69 12.66
CA ASP A 39 -6.77 9.82 13.39
C ASP A 39 -7.34 9.41 14.74
N ALA A 40 -7.70 8.14 14.92
CA ALA A 40 -8.20 7.63 16.19
C ALA A 40 -7.10 7.39 17.25
N TYR A 41 -5.83 7.37 16.85
CA TYR A 41 -4.68 7.18 17.75
C TYR A 41 -3.65 8.31 17.54
N PRO A 42 -3.98 9.55 17.91
CA PRO A 42 -3.08 10.68 17.74
C PRO A 42 -1.88 10.59 18.70
N THR A 43 -0.71 10.88 18.15
CA THR A 43 0.58 10.96 18.85
C THR A 43 1.27 12.24 18.41
N LEU A 44 2.34 12.65 19.10
CA LEU A 44 3.16 13.81 18.71
C LEU A 44 3.76 13.70 17.29
N PHE A 45 3.70 12.51 16.68
CA PHE A 45 4.25 12.21 15.37
C PHE A 45 3.19 11.68 14.39
N THR A 46 1.91 11.74 14.73
CA THR A 46 0.85 11.30 13.82
C THR A 46 0.86 12.23 12.60
N PRO A 47 1.12 11.70 11.40
CA PRO A 47 1.23 12.53 10.22
C PRO A 47 -0.15 13.04 9.80
N THR A 48 -0.17 14.18 9.09
CA THR A 48 -1.42 14.67 8.50
C THR A 48 -1.87 13.75 7.38
N GLY A 49 -3.18 13.73 7.08
CA GLY A 49 -3.75 12.91 6.00
C GLY A 49 -3.02 13.06 4.65
N LEU A 50 -2.51 14.26 4.36
CA LEU A 50 -1.73 14.54 3.16
C LEU A 50 -0.43 13.74 3.07
N THR A 51 0.22 13.46 4.20
CA THR A 51 1.49 12.69 4.23
C THR A 51 1.31 11.29 3.66
N PHE A 52 0.11 10.70 3.73
CA PHE A 52 -0.17 9.41 3.11
C PHE A 52 -0.13 9.44 1.57
N SER A 53 -0.10 10.61 0.93
CA SER A 53 0.06 10.70 -0.53
C SER A 53 1.41 10.15 -1.03
N ILE A 54 2.44 10.09 -0.16
CA ILE A 54 3.77 9.56 -0.50
C ILE A 54 3.71 8.09 -0.95
N TRP A 55 2.71 7.33 -0.49
CA TRP A 55 2.52 5.94 -0.86
C TRP A 55 2.33 5.75 -2.37
N GLY A 56 1.69 6.70 -3.06
CA GLY A 56 1.56 6.66 -4.52
C GLY A 56 2.91 6.68 -5.24
N ILE A 57 3.82 7.55 -4.80
CA ILE A 57 5.18 7.63 -5.35
C ILE A 57 5.95 6.33 -5.06
N ILE A 58 5.86 5.82 -3.83
CA ILE A 58 6.49 4.56 -3.42
C ILE A 58 6.00 3.39 -4.28
N TYR A 59 4.69 3.29 -4.54
CA TYR A 59 4.13 2.24 -5.39
C TYR A 59 4.65 2.33 -6.82
N VAL A 60 4.69 3.52 -7.42
CA VAL A 60 5.24 3.69 -8.78
C VAL A 60 6.71 3.27 -8.84
N MET A 61 7.54 3.74 -7.91
CA MET A 61 8.97 3.38 -7.87
C MET A 61 9.18 1.89 -7.65
N LEU A 62 8.38 1.26 -6.78
CA LEU A 62 8.45 -0.17 -6.52
C LEU A 62 8.00 -0.98 -7.74
N GLY A 63 6.99 -0.51 -8.49
CA GLY A 63 6.55 -1.11 -9.75
C GLY A 63 7.67 -1.11 -10.81
N ILE A 64 8.43 -0.03 -10.92
CA ILE A 64 9.62 0.04 -11.79
C ILE A 64 10.71 -0.95 -11.35
N TYR A 65 10.89 -1.14 -10.05
CA TYR A 65 11.90 -2.07 -9.51
C TYR A 65 11.51 -3.55 -9.68
N VAL A 66 10.21 -3.86 -9.57
CA VAL A 66 9.69 -5.23 -9.62
C VAL A 66 9.45 -5.73 -11.05
N GLY A 67 9.10 -4.83 -11.99
CA GLY A 67 8.94 -5.14 -13.41
C GLY A 67 10.25 -5.47 -14.11
#